data_AF-A0A8S2FYP3-F1
#
_entry.id   AF-A0A8S2FYP3-F1
#
_cell.length_a   1.000
_cell.length_b   1.000
_cell.length_c   1.000
_cell.angle_alpha   90.00
_cell.angle_beta   90.00
_cell.angle_gamma   90.00
#
_symmetry.space_group_name_H-M   'P 1'
#
loop_
_entity.id
_entity.type
_entity.pdbx_description
1 polymer ?
#
loop_
_entity_poly.entity_id
_entity_poly.type
_entity_poly.pdbx_seq_one_letter_code
_entity_poly.pdbx_strand_id
1 'polypeptide(L)'
;MRRAAQIKCLPKSRDKIGKFGHGFNAVYNVTNVPSLISQQTLIMLDPHCKHLEKYGNGGIRLDFTPLQQTMIRGCKHQFEPYSGIFNCNVSKLVEKPFNGTLFRLPLRTTEQAEESLLSNIVYEHHAMVELLDMLVEGGNQLLLNTQN
;
A
#
# COMPACT_ATOMS: atom_id res chain seq x y z
N MET A 1 -4.87 -2.05 -26.39
CA MET A 1 -4.73 -2.32 -24.94
C MET A 1 -3.28 -2.13 -24.53
N ARG A 2 -2.92 -1.01 -23.89
CA ARG A 2 -1.54 -0.74 -23.45
C ARG A 2 -1.44 -0.89 -21.93
N ARG A 3 -0.44 -1.66 -21.49
CA ARG A 3 -0.29 -2.25 -20.15
C ARG A 3 -0.04 -1.19 -19.06
N ALA A 4 -0.66 -1.39 -17.90
CA ALA A 4 -0.17 -0.82 -16.64
C ALA A 4 1.31 -1.20 -16.45
N ALA A 5 2.11 -0.30 -15.89
CA ALA A 5 3.49 -0.63 -15.56
C ALA A 5 3.48 -1.72 -14.49
N GLN A 6 3.89 -2.93 -14.87
CA GLN A 6 3.94 -4.07 -13.97
C GLN A 6 5.17 -3.90 -13.08
N ILE A 7 4.99 -3.95 -11.76
CA ILE A 7 6.12 -4.19 -10.88
C ILE A 7 6.52 -5.64 -11.13
N LYS A 8 7.73 -5.86 -11.63
CA LYS A 8 8.22 -7.20 -11.98
C LYS A 8 8.78 -7.84 -10.71
N CYS A 9 8.13 -8.88 -10.20
CA CYS A 9 8.76 -9.84 -9.30
C CYS A 9 9.90 -10.48 -10.09
N LEU A 10 11.11 -10.02 -9.81
CA LEU A 10 12.30 -10.81 -10.12
C LEU A 10 12.23 -12.08 -9.26
N PRO A 11 12.68 -13.23 -9.77
CA PRO A 11 12.90 -14.40 -8.92
C PRO A 11 13.83 -13.96 -7.78
N LYS A 12 13.30 -13.88 -6.55
CA LYS A 12 14.08 -13.52 -5.38
C LYS A 12 15.04 -14.67 -5.10
N SER A 13 16.34 -14.44 -5.26
CA SER A 13 17.30 -15.07 -4.35
C SER A 13 16.83 -14.75 -2.94
N ARG A 14 16.63 -15.78 -2.11
CA ARG A 14 15.97 -15.67 -0.79
C ARG A 14 16.62 -14.65 0.16
N ASP A 15 17.85 -14.21 -0.13
CA ASP A 15 18.68 -13.42 0.78
C ASP A 15 19.00 -11.97 0.33
N LYS A 16 18.35 -11.44 -0.72
CA LYS A 16 18.61 -10.06 -1.17
C LYS A 16 17.56 -9.08 -0.66
N ILE A 17 18.00 -8.16 0.19
CA ILE A 17 17.23 -6.99 0.63
C ILE A 17 17.01 -6.08 -0.59
N GLY A 18 15.76 -5.71 -0.85
CA GLY A 18 15.45 -4.70 -1.89
C GLY A 18 16.02 -3.33 -1.54
N LYS A 19 16.02 -2.39 -2.48
CA LYS A 19 16.60 -1.04 -2.33
C LYS A 19 16.06 -0.24 -1.11
N PHE A 20 14.91 -0.62 -0.56
CA PHE A 20 14.18 0.12 0.47
C PHE A 20 14.35 -0.45 1.90
N GLY A 21 15.26 -1.41 2.10
CA GLY A 21 15.55 -1.98 3.43
C GLY A 21 14.44 -2.90 3.96
N HIS A 22 14.60 -3.36 5.21
CA HIS A 22 13.62 -4.21 5.89
C HIS A 22 12.49 -3.44 6.59
N GLY A 23 12.67 -2.15 6.86
CA GLY A 23 11.70 -1.35 7.62
C GLY A 23 10.30 -1.36 7.00
N PHE A 24 10.20 -1.20 5.68
CA PHE A 24 8.90 -1.24 5.01
C PHE A 24 8.25 -2.64 5.04
N ASN A 25 9.02 -3.72 5.16
CA ASN A 25 8.41 -5.07 5.23
C ASN A 25 7.59 -5.28 6.51
N ALA A 26 7.77 -4.46 7.55
CA ALA A 26 6.97 -4.52 8.77
C ALA A 26 5.47 -4.30 8.52
N VAL A 27 5.09 -3.62 7.42
CA VAL A 27 3.67 -3.45 7.05
C VAL A 27 2.97 -4.78 6.81
N TYR A 28 3.71 -5.83 6.44
CA TYR A 28 3.13 -7.16 6.23
C TYR A 28 2.72 -7.86 7.54
N ASN A 29 3.04 -7.30 8.70
CA ASN A 29 2.43 -7.75 9.96
C ASN A 29 0.94 -7.39 10.01
N VAL A 30 0.52 -6.27 9.40
CA VAL A 30 -0.87 -5.77 9.48
C VAL A 30 -1.69 -6.03 8.21
N THR A 31 -1.04 -6.15 7.04
CA THR A 31 -1.75 -6.26 5.75
C THR A 31 -1.11 -7.25 4.78
N ASN A 32 -1.92 -7.81 3.87
CA ASN A 32 -1.42 -8.61 2.74
C ASN A 32 -1.07 -7.77 1.51
N VAL A 33 -1.81 -6.67 1.29
CA VAL A 33 -1.69 -5.86 0.07
C VAL A 33 -1.60 -4.38 0.44
N PRO A 34 -0.43 -3.90 0.89
CA PRO A 34 -0.25 -2.48 1.14
C PRO A 34 -0.31 -1.72 -0.19
N SER A 35 -0.86 -0.52 -0.14
CA SER A 35 -0.88 0.38 -1.28
C SER A 35 -0.47 1.79 -0.88
N LEU A 36 0.00 2.56 -1.85
CA LEU A 36 0.38 3.95 -1.64
C LEU A 36 0.07 4.81 -2.86
N ILE A 37 -0.36 6.04 -2.60
CA ILE A 37 -0.45 7.10 -3.61
C ILE A 37 0.64 8.12 -3.33
N SER A 38 1.44 8.45 -4.34
CA SER A 38 2.39 9.56 -4.30
C SER A 38 2.29 10.33 -5.60
N GLN A 39 2.10 11.64 -5.53
CA GLN A 39 1.81 12.48 -6.69
C GLN A 39 0.58 11.96 -7.48
N GLN A 40 0.79 11.47 -8.70
CA GLN A 40 -0.23 10.94 -9.60
C GLN A 40 -0.07 9.43 -9.82
N THR A 41 0.62 8.75 -8.91
CA THR A 41 0.92 7.31 -9.03
C THR A 41 0.33 6.56 -7.86
N LEU A 42 -0.38 5.47 -8.16
CA LEU A 42 -0.79 4.45 -7.22
C LEU A 42 0.08 3.21 -7.39
N ILE A 43 0.61 2.70 -6.28
CA ILE A 43 1.30 1.42 -6.23
C ILE A 43 0.52 0.51 -5.28
N MET A 44 0.29 -0.74 -5.69
CA MET A 44 -0.21 -1.81 -4.83
C MET A 44 0.80 -2.96 -4.86
N LEU A 45 1.13 -3.50 -3.70
CA LEU A 45 2.14 -4.55 -3.57
C LEU A 45 1.44 -5.83 -3.11
N ASP A 46 1.66 -6.92 -3.84
CA ASP A 46 1.05 -8.23 -3.57
C ASP A 46 2.14 -9.30 -3.76
N PRO A 47 3.00 -9.51 -2.75
CA PRO A 47 4.23 -10.30 -2.89
C PRO A 47 3.99 -11.78 -3.26
N HIS A 48 2.78 -12.29 -2.99
CA HIS A 48 2.38 -13.67 -3.32
C HIS A 48 1.45 -13.76 -4.54
N CYS A 49 1.19 -12.63 -5.22
CA CYS A 49 0.38 -12.56 -6.43
C CYS A 49 -1.05 -13.12 -6.27
N LYS A 50 -1.61 -13.15 -5.06
CA LYS A 50 -2.91 -13.76 -4.80
C LYS A 50 -4.08 -12.90 -5.32
N HIS A 51 -3.92 -11.58 -5.31
CA HIS A 51 -4.96 -10.62 -5.62
C HIS A 51 -4.74 -9.92 -6.96
N LEU A 52 -3.49 -9.80 -7.40
CA LEU A 52 -3.10 -8.99 -8.56
C LEU A 52 -2.41 -9.79 -9.68
N GLU A 53 -2.44 -11.12 -9.64
CA GLU A 53 -1.80 -12.02 -10.64
C GLU A 53 -2.06 -11.63 -12.10
N LYS A 54 -3.30 -11.23 -12.42
CA LYS A 54 -3.70 -10.86 -13.79
C LYS A 54 -3.04 -9.59 -14.29
N TYR A 55 -2.55 -8.76 -13.38
CA TYR A 55 -2.09 -7.41 -13.67
C TYR A 55 -0.59 -7.24 -13.49
N GLY A 56 0.03 -7.97 -12.57
CA GLY A 56 1.45 -7.89 -12.29
C GLY A 56 1.94 -9.06 -11.45
N ASN A 57 3.26 -9.15 -11.32
CA ASN A 57 3.90 -10.21 -10.53
C ASN A 57 4.51 -9.51 -9.30
N GLY A 58 3.89 -9.60 -8.13
CA GLY A 58 4.35 -8.92 -6.92
C GLY A 58 3.68 -7.58 -6.63
N GLY A 59 2.86 -7.08 -7.54
CA GLY A 59 2.22 -5.77 -7.43
C GLY A 59 2.02 -5.07 -8.76
N ILE A 60 1.39 -3.91 -8.71
CA ILE A 60 1.10 -3.06 -9.86
C ILE A 60 1.47 -1.61 -9.58
N ARG A 61 1.84 -0.89 -10.64
CA ARG A 61 1.96 0.56 -10.66
C ARG A 61 0.99 1.14 -11.68
N LEU A 62 0.19 2.09 -11.22
CA LEU A 62 -0.81 2.81 -12.01
C LEU A 62 -0.46 4.30 -11.96
N ASP A 63 0.01 4.83 -13.07
CA ASP A 63 0.22 6.27 -13.24
C ASP A 63 -1.07 6.88 -13.81
N PHE A 64 -1.79 7.65 -12.99
CA PHE A 64 -3.05 8.28 -13.36
C PHE A 64 -2.82 9.23 -14.54
N THR A 65 -3.43 8.90 -15.68
CA THR A 65 -3.37 9.67 -16.92
C THR A 65 -4.78 9.91 -17.46
N PRO A 66 -4.99 10.89 -18.36
CA PRO A 66 -6.30 11.09 -19.00
C PRO A 66 -6.89 9.81 -19.60
N LEU A 67 -6.03 8.96 -20.19
CA LEU A 67 -6.43 7.69 -20.81
C LEU A 67 -6.97 6.64 -19.83
N GLN A 68 -6.60 6.74 -18.55
CA GLN A 68 -7.01 5.78 -17.53
C GLN A 68 -8.25 6.24 -16.75
N GLN A 69 -8.78 7.43 -17.00
CA GLN A 69 -9.97 7.94 -16.31
C GLN A 69 -11.19 7.01 -16.45
N THR A 70 -11.34 6.34 -17.60
CA THR A 70 -12.41 5.36 -17.81
C THR A 70 -12.31 4.17 -16.86
N MET A 71 -11.09 3.68 -16.60
CA MET A 71 -10.85 2.59 -15.64
C MET A 71 -11.17 3.04 -14.20
N ILE A 72 -10.78 4.26 -13.83
CA ILE A 72 -11.09 4.83 -12.51
C ILE A 72 -12.60 4.90 -12.30
N ARG A 73 -13.35 5.35 -13.32
CA ARG A 73 -14.81 5.41 -13.28
C ARG A 73 -15.44 4.01 -13.22
N GLY A 74 -14.92 3.06 -14.00
CA GLY A 74 -15.41 1.68 -14.03
C GLY A 74 -15.14 0.89 -12.75
N CYS A 75 -14.06 1.22 -12.02
CA CYS A 75 -13.68 0.56 -10.78
C CYS A 75 -13.76 1.51 -9.57
N LYS A 76 -14.82 2.31 -9.49
CA LYS A 76 -14.98 3.37 -8.46
C LYS A 76 -14.68 2.87 -7.05
N HIS A 77 -15.23 1.73 -6.65
CA HIS A 77 -15.05 1.16 -5.30
C HIS A 77 -13.59 0.82 -4.97
N GLN A 78 -12.75 0.54 -5.97
CA GLN A 78 -11.32 0.29 -5.75
C GLN A 78 -10.56 1.57 -5.39
N PHE A 79 -11.03 2.72 -5.87
CA PHE A 79 -10.36 4.02 -5.74
C PHE A 79 -11.01 4.95 -4.69
N GLU A 80 -12.25 4.68 -4.33
CA GLU A 80 -13.00 5.40 -3.29
C GLU A 80 -12.26 5.47 -1.94
N PRO A 81 -11.59 4.41 -1.43
CA PRO A 81 -10.93 4.44 -0.13
C PRO A 81 -9.79 5.46 0.01
N TYR A 82 -9.30 6.04 -1.08
CA TYR A 82 -8.29 7.08 -1.05
C TYR A 82 -8.88 8.49 -1.18
N SER A 83 -10.12 8.61 -1.67
CA SER A 83 -10.73 9.90 -1.97
C SER A 83 -11.25 10.57 -0.69
N GLY A 84 -10.95 11.86 -0.51
CA GLY A 84 -11.35 12.64 0.66
C GLY A 84 -10.38 12.55 1.84
N ILE A 85 -9.40 11.64 1.81
CA ILE A 85 -8.39 11.47 2.86
C ILE A 85 -7.23 12.42 2.60
N PHE A 86 -6.92 13.29 3.58
CA PHE A 86 -5.87 14.32 3.48
C PHE A 86 -5.94 15.18 2.21
N ASN A 87 -7.16 15.48 1.72
CA ASN A 87 -7.41 16.18 0.46
C ASN A 87 -6.94 15.44 -0.81
N CYS A 88 -6.70 14.13 -0.73
CA CYS A 88 -6.48 13.30 -1.91
C CYS A 88 -7.80 13.18 -2.69
N ASN A 89 -7.75 13.45 -3.99
CA ASN A 89 -8.89 13.25 -4.88
C ASN A 89 -8.43 12.44 -6.09
N VAL A 90 -8.72 11.13 -6.08
CA VAL A 90 -8.24 10.20 -7.11
C VAL A 90 -8.71 10.61 -8.51
N SER A 91 -9.93 11.13 -8.63
CA SER A 91 -10.48 11.57 -9.91
C SER A 91 -9.80 12.82 -10.48
N LYS A 92 -9.07 13.58 -9.64
CA LYS A 92 -8.37 14.81 -10.04
C LYS A 92 -6.85 14.70 -10.00
N LEU A 93 -6.28 13.51 -9.76
CA LEU A 93 -4.81 13.35 -9.64
C LEU A 93 -4.03 13.75 -10.89
N VAL A 94 -4.66 13.73 -12.07
CA VAL A 94 -4.07 14.20 -13.33
C VAL A 94 -3.87 15.73 -13.33
N GLU A 95 -4.87 16.46 -12.83
CA GLU A 95 -4.87 17.94 -12.83
C GLU A 95 -4.15 18.48 -11.60
N LYS A 96 -4.33 17.81 -10.47
CA LYS A 96 -3.79 18.17 -9.17
C LYS A 96 -3.20 16.91 -8.53
N PRO A 97 -1.91 16.61 -8.79
CA PRO A 97 -1.21 15.53 -8.12
C PRO A 97 -1.30 15.66 -6.60
N PHE A 98 -1.34 14.52 -5.90
CA PHE A 98 -1.39 14.51 -4.45
C PHE A 98 -0.07 15.03 -3.89
N ASN A 99 -0.13 16.15 -3.16
CA ASN A 99 1.03 16.78 -2.53
C ASN A 99 1.43 16.03 -1.25
N GLY A 100 2.03 14.85 -1.42
CA GLY A 100 2.44 13.99 -0.32
C GLY A 100 2.50 12.52 -0.73
N THR A 101 2.61 11.65 0.28
CA THR A 101 2.51 10.20 0.09
C THR A 101 1.48 9.65 1.07
N LEU A 102 0.44 9.01 0.53
CA LEU A 102 -0.64 8.39 1.28
C LEU A 102 -0.47 6.89 1.26
N PHE A 103 -0.20 6.28 2.40
CA PHE A 103 -0.22 4.83 2.55
C PHE A 103 -1.62 4.36 2.98
N ARG A 104 -2.06 3.24 2.41
CA ARG A 104 -3.24 2.52 2.84
C ARG A 104 -2.85 1.09 3.16
N LEU A 105 -3.15 0.67 4.39
CA LEU A 105 -2.87 -0.66 4.91
C LEU A 105 -4.20 -1.31 5.29
N PRO A 106 -4.86 -2.03 4.37
CA PRO A 106 -6.08 -2.76 4.71
C PRO A 106 -5.76 -3.82 5.74
N LEU A 107 -6.41 -3.75 6.91
CA LEU A 107 -6.16 -4.73 7.97
C LEU A 107 -6.55 -6.11 7.50
N ARG A 108 -5.71 -7.09 7.84
CA ARG A 108 -5.93 -8.50 7.54
C ARG A 108 -7.19 -8.99 8.25
N THR A 109 -8.06 -9.70 7.52
CA THR A 109 -9.20 -10.41 8.10
C THR A 109 -8.77 -11.76 8.66
N THR A 110 -9.61 -12.38 9.50
CA THR A 110 -9.35 -13.71 10.06
C THR A 110 -9.15 -14.76 8.96
N GLU A 111 -9.97 -14.73 7.91
CA GLU A 111 -9.85 -15.66 6.78
C GLU A 111 -8.54 -15.45 6.02
N GLN A 112 -8.11 -14.20 5.85
CA GLN A 112 -6.83 -13.87 5.22
C GLN A 112 -5.62 -14.25 6.07
N ALA A 113 -5.77 -14.36 7.39
CA ALA A 113 -4.71 -14.77 8.31
C ALA A 113 -4.46 -16.27 8.28
N GLU A 114 -5.52 -17.07 8.15
CA GLU A 114 -5.41 -18.53 8.03
C GLU A 114 -4.66 -18.95 6.77
N GLU A 115 -4.89 -18.25 5.66
CA GLU A 115 -4.28 -18.55 4.36
C GLU A 115 -3.00 -17.73 4.08
N SER A 116 -2.57 -16.89 5.03
CA SER A 116 -1.45 -15.99 4.83
C SER A 116 -0.10 -16.69 4.91
N LEU A 117 0.72 -16.51 3.86
CA LEU A 117 2.15 -16.86 3.91
C LEU A 117 3.01 -15.76 4.56
N LEU A 118 2.41 -14.62 4.93
CA LEU A 118 3.10 -13.46 5.49
C LEU A 118 3.01 -13.40 7.03
N SER A 119 1.82 -13.52 7.58
CA SER A 119 1.55 -13.49 9.01
C SER A 119 0.13 -13.98 9.29
N ASN A 120 -0.04 -14.74 10.37
CA ASN A 120 -1.34 -15.18 10.88
C ASN A 120 -1.93 -14.24 11.96
N ILE A 121 -1.32 -13.07 12.16
CA ILE A 121 -1.81 -12.07 13.13
C ILE A 121 -2.92 -11.25 12.49
N VAL A 122 -4.00 -11.06 13.25
CA VAL A 122 -5.15 -10.20 12.94
C VAL A 122 -5.13 -9.02 13.90
N TYR A 123 -5.29 -7.80 13.38
CA TYR A 123 -5.38 -6.59 14.18
C TYR A 123 -6.82 -6.11 14.22
N GLU A 124 -7.48 -6.34 15.35
CA GLU A 124 -8.78 -5.74 15.64
C GLU A 124 -8.61 -4.30 16.16
N HIS A 125 -9.73 -3.59 16.30
CA HIS A 125 -9.74 -2.19 16.71
C HIS A 125 -8.93 -1.96 18.00
N HIS A 126 -9.10 -2.80 19.02
CA HIS A 126 -8.40 -2.64 20.29
C HIS A 126 -6.88 -2.76 20.14
N ALA A 127 -6.40 -3.82 19.47
CA ALA A 127 -4.98 -4.01 19.20
C ALA A 127 -4.36 -2.87 18.36
N MET A 128 -5.15 -2.28 17.45
CA MET A 128 -4.71 -1.10 16.69
C MET A 128 -4.56 0.14 17.57
N VAL A 129 -5.48 0.34 18.52
CA VAL A 129 -5.39 1.44 19.49
C VAL A 129 -4.16 1.25 20.38
N GLU A 130 -3.93 0.05 20.92
CA GLU A 130 -2.73 -0.25 21.72
C GLU A 130 -1.43 0.02 20.92
N LEU A 131 -1.42 -0.34 19.64
CA LEU A 131 -0.26 -0.07 18.77
C LEU A 131 -0.02 1.44 18.58
N LEU A 132 -1.09 2.23 18.49
CA LEU A 132 -0.98 3.69 18.42
C LEU A 132 -0.54 4.29 19.76
N ASP A 133 -1.02 3.74 20.88
CA ASP A 133 -0.62 4.20 22.22
C ASP A 133 0.87 3.95 22.46
N MET A 134 1.38 2.75 22.11
CA MET A 134 2.82 2.45 22.16
C MET A 134 3.64 3.43 21.30
N LEU A 135 3.13 3.83 20.13
CA LEU A 135 3.79 4.81 19.27
C LEU A 135 3.84 6.20 19.94
N VAL A 136 2.75 6.61 20.59
CA VAL A 136 2.68 7.89 21.30
C VAL A 136 3.65 7.91 22.48
N GLU A 137 3.70 6.84 23.27
CA GLU A 137 4.62 6.69 24.41
C GLU A 137 6.09 6.73 23.96
N GLY A 138 6.42 6.06 22.86
CA GLY A 138 7.76 6.05 22.27
C GLY A 138 8.11 7.30 21.44
N GLY A 139 7.15 8.19 21.20
CA GLY A 139 7.25 9.28 20.22
C GLY A 139 8.44 10.20 20.44
N ASN A 140 8.73 10.56 21.69
CA ASN A 140 9.86 11.44 22.03
C ASN A 140 11.22 10.85 21.61
N GLN A 141 11.41 9.53 21.82
CA GLN A 141 12.65 8.85 21.46
C GLN A 141 12.79 8.69 19.94
N LEU A 142 11.68 8.47 19.23
CA LEU A 142 11.66 8.42 17.78
C LEU A 142 12.03 9.78 17.17
N LEU A 143 11.45 10.86 17.69
CA LEU A 143 11.69 12.21 17.20
C LEU A 143 13.11 12.70 17.49
N LEU A 144 13.70 12.32 18.62
CA LEU A 144 15.09 12.68 18.98
C LEU A 144 16.10 12.30 17.90
N ASN A 145 15.87 11.17 17.21
CA ASN A 145 16.77 10.63 16.20
C ASN A 145 16.35 10.97 14.77
N THR A 146 15.31 11.81 14.59
CA THR A 146 14.83 12.21 13.27
C THR A 146 15.45 13.56 12.88
N GLN A 147 16.18 13.58 11.77
CA GLN A 147 16.64 14.81 11.12
C GLN A 147 15.96 14.90 9.75
N ASN A 148 15.21 15.99 9.52
CA ASN A 148 14.48 16.24 8.27
C ASN A 148 15.17 17.34 7.45
#